data_AF-A0A835P477-F1
#
_entry.id   AF-A0A835P477-F1
#
_cell.length_a   1.000
_cell.length_b   1.000
_cell.length_c   1.000
_cell.angle_alpha   90.00
_cell.angle_beta   90.00
_cell.angle_gamma   90.00
#
_symmetry.space_group_name_H-M   'P 1'
#
loop_
_entity.id
_entity.type
_entity.pdbx_description
1 polymer ?
#
loop_
_entity_poly.entity_id
_entity_poly.type
_entity_poly.pdbx_seq_one_letter_code
_entity_poly.pdbx_strand_id
1 'polypeptide(L)'
;VKFPAENQWMINPVMIADIYRPEGLDFLVDGGVRLADPSTIVDMTTNLPTIIWQGKGPRLDWMIHQDEDAAASSQETLLQLLV
;
A
#
# COMPACT_ATOMS: atom_id res chain seq x y z
N VAL A 1 -7.23 13.60 -0.04
CA VAL A 1 -5.89 13.47 -0.65
C VAL A 1 -6.09 12.87 -2.04
N LYS A 2 -5.74 13.59 -3.11
CA LYS A 2 -5.83 13.04 -4.47
C LYS A 2 -4.66 12.05 -4.63
N PHE A 3 -4.96 10.76 -4.67
CA PHE A 3 -3.96 9.74 -4.99
C PHE A 3 -3.84 9.64 -6.52
N PRO A 4 -2.64 9.77 -7.10
CA PRO A 4 -2.42 9.43 -8.50
C PRO A 4 -2.82 7.97 -8.75
N ALA A 5 -3.42 7.69 -9.91
CA ALA A 5 -3.72 6.33 -10.30
C ALA A 5 -2.42 5.50 -10.45
N GLU A 6 -2.53 4.24 -10.06
CA GLU A 6 -1.56 3.13 -10.09
C GLU A 6 -0.17 3.41 -10.73
N ASN A 7 0.85 3.28 -9.89
CA ASN A 7 2.27 3.08 -10.25
C ASN A 7 3.02 4.20 -10.99
N GLN A 8 2.48 5.41 -11.11
CA GLN A 8 3.27 6.58 -11.55
C GLN A 8 3.50 7.54 -10.39
N TRP A 9 4.44 7.19 -9.50
CA TRP A 9 4.97 8.19 -8.59
C TRP A 9 5.85 9.13 -9.39
N MET A 10 5.35 10.35 -9.56
CA MET A 10 6.06 11.42 -10.22
C MET A 10 7.15 11.92 -9.27
N ILE A 11 8.41 11.61 -9.56
CA ILE A 11 9.54 11.91 -8.65
C ILE A 11 10.53 12.89 -9.29
N ASN A 12 10.12 13.56 -10.36
CA ASN A 12 10.85 14.74 -10.80
C ASN A 12 10.50 15.90 -9.85
N PRO A 13 11.46 16.42 -9.07
CA PRO A 13 11.21 17.52 -8.14
C PRO A 13 10.64 18.76 -8.84
N VAL A 14 11.02 19.02 -10.09
CA VAL A 14 10.47 20.12 -10.89
C VAL A 14 8.97 19.95 -11.09
N MET A 15 8.54 18.74 -11.47
CA MET A 15 7.12 18.44 -11.66
C MET A 15 6.33 18.49 -10.35
N ILE A 16 6.92 18.02 -9.24
CA ILE A 16 6.29 18.11 -7.91
C ILE A 16 6.07 19.58 -7.54
N ALA A 17 7.08 20.44 -7.75
CA ALA A 17 6.94 21.87 -7.52
C ALA A 17 5.80 22.46 -8.36
N ASP A 18 5.75 22.17 -9.66
CA ASP A 18 4.76 22.75 -10.56
C ASP A 18 3.33 22.34 -10.19
N ILE A 19 3.11 21.09 -9.78
CA ILE A 19 1.78 20.60 -9.38
C ILE A 19 1.35 21.16 -8.02
N TYR A 20 2.22 21.12 -7.02
CA TYR A 20 1.81 21.40 -5.63
C TYR A 20 2.09 22.83 -5.16
N ARG A 21 2.88 23.62 -5.89
CA ARG A 21 3.09 25.05 -5.57
C ARG A 21 1.78 25.83 -5.51
N PRO A 22 0.82 25.69 -6.46
CA PRO A 22 -0.48 26.35 -6.35
C PRO A 22 -1.33 25.86 -5.17
N GLU A 23 -1.07 24.65 -4.67
CA GLU A 23 -1.79 24.04 -3.54
C GLU A 23 -1.21 24.46 -2.18
N GLY A 24 -0.15 25.28 -2.17
CA GLY A 24 0.46 25.80 -0.95
C GLY A 24 1.59 24.94 -0.39
N LEU A 25 2.36 24.26 -1.25
CA LEU A 25 3.56 23.54 -0.83
C LEU A 25 4.57 24.46 -0.11
N ASP A 26 4.88 24.16 1.16
CA ASP A 26 5.77 24.98 2.00
C ASP A 26 7.23 24.96 1.54
N PHE A 27 7.78 23.76 1.30
CA PHE A 27 9.13 23.58 0.78
C PHE A 27 9.28 22.26 0.03
N LEU A 28 10.26 22.21 -0.87
CA LEU A 28 10.62 21.02 -1.63
C LEU A 28 12.12 20.74 -1.43
N VAL A 29 12.46 19.49 -1.15
CA VAL A 29 13.85 19.04 -1.08
C VAL A 29 14.18 18.27 -2.36
N ASP A 30 15.08 18.82 -3.17
CA ASP A 30 15.59 18.13 -4.36
C ASP A 30 16.62 17.07 -3.95
N GLY A 31 16.23 15.81 -4.06
CA GLY A 31 17.09 14.64 -3.87
C GLY A 31 17.39 13.88 -5.17
N GLY A 32 17.19 14.51 -6.32
CA GLY A 32 17.26 13.90 -7.64
C GLY A 32 15.99 13.11 -8.02
N VAL A 33 15.94 12.69 -9.29
CA VAL A 33 14.86 11.83 -9.81
C VAL A 33 15.00 10.44 -9.21
N ARG A 34 13.93 9.91 -8.61
CA ARG A 34 13.86 8.52 -8.14
C ARG A 34 12.85 7.72 -8.94
N LEU A 35 12.93 6.40 -8.84
CA LEU A 35 11.85 5.47 -9.13
C LEU A 35 11.40 4.94 -7.77
N ALA A 36 10.23 5.36 -7.32
CA ALA A 36 9.65 4.92 -6.06
C ALA A 36 8.59 3.89 -6.44
N ASP A 37 9.02 2.63 -6.47
CA ASP A 37 8.05 1.56 -6.25
C ASP A 37 7.41 1.83 -4.89
N PRO A 38 6.08 1.81 -4.79
CA PRO A 38 5.43 2.24 -3.56
C PRO A 38 5.72 1.23 -2.43
N SER A 39 5.54 1.63 -1.17
CA SER A 39 5.90 0.82 0.00
C SER A 39 4.83 -0.21 0.34
N THR A 40 5.21 -1.46 0.60
CA THR A 40 4.27 -2.50 1.03
C THR A 40 3.56 -2.09 2.31
N ILE A 41 2.23 -2.13 2.32
CA ILE A 41 1.37 -1.79 3.46
C ILE A 41 0.80 -3.08 4.04
N VAL A 42 1.07 -3.31 5.32
CA VAL A 42 0.58 -4.45 6.08
C VAL A 42 -0.28 -3.94 7.23
N ASP A 43 -1.50 -4.43 7.31
CA ASP A 43 -2.37 -4.27 8.47
C ASP A 43 -1.83 -5.11 9.62
N MET A 44 -1.53 -4.45 10.73
CA MET A 44 -1.05 -5.07 11.97
C MET A 44 -2.07 -4.89 13.11
N THR A 45 -3.28 -4.41 12.82
CA THR A 45 -4.31 -4.17 13.83
C THR A 45 -4.97 -5.46 14.32
N THR A 46 -4.98 -6.49 13.47
CA THR A 46 -5.47 -7.82 13.77
C THR A 46 -4.35 -8.77 14.17
N ASN A 47 -4.71 -9.93 14.73
CA ASN A 47 -3.74 -10.98 15.08
C ASN A 47 -3.04 -11.59 13.85
N LEU A 48 -3.60 -11.40 12.66
CA LEU A 48 -3.05 -11.82 11.39
C LEU A 48 -2.51 -10.60 10.63
N PRO A 49 -1.22 -10.57 10.29
CA PRO A 49 -0.65 -9.52 9.45
C PRO A 49 -1.13 -9.62 8.01
N THR A 50 -2.02 -8.71 7.60
CA THR A 50 -2.66 -8.75 6.28
C THR A 50 -2.07 -7.71 5.34
N ILE A 51 -1.55 -8.12 4.19
CA ILE A 51 -1.06 -7.21 3.15
C ILE A 51 -2.27 -6.54 2.51
N ILE A 52 -2.41 -5.24 2.75
CA ILE A 52 -3.42 -4.37 2.11
C ILE A 52 -2.93 -3.96 0.73
N TRP A 53 -1.62 -3.70 0.59
CA TRP A 53 -1.05 -3.23 -0.66
C TRP A 53 0.38 -3.73 -0.83
N GLN A 54 0.63 -4.49 -1.91
CA GLN A 54 1.93 -5.09 -2.21
C GLN A 54 2.81 -4.11 -3.00
N GLY A 55 3.91 -3.69 -2.39
CA GLY A 55 4.89 -2.80 -2.99
C GLY A 55 6.25 -3.46 -3.19
N LYS A 56 7.31 -2.64 -3.06
CA LYS A 56 8.70 -3.08 -3.18
C LYS A 56 9.12 -4.11 -2.12
N GLY A 57 8.55 -4.02 -0.92
CA GLY A 57 8.91 -4.91 0.18
C GLY A 57 8.41 -6.33 -0.13
N PRO A 58 9.28 -7.35 -0.14
CA PRO A 58 8.84 -8.70 -0.45
C PRO A 58 7.82 -9.19 0.57
N ARG A 59 6.85 -9.98 0.11
CA ARG A 59 5.99 -10.77 1.01
C ARG A 59 6.87 -11.73 1.81
N LEU A 60 6.64 -11.79 3.11
CA LEU A 60 7.25 -12.76 4.00
C LEU A 60 6.23 -13.86 4.35
N ASP A 61 6.69 -15.04 4.74
CA ASP A 61 5.84 -16.21 4.97
C ASP A 61 4.77 -16.02 6.06
N TRP A 62 4.98 -15.05 6.95
CA TRP A 62 4.05 -14.70 8.03
C TRP A 62 2.97 -13.67 7.61
N MET A 63 3.04 -13.15 6.39
CA MET A 63 2.09 -12.19 5.86
C MET A 63 1.02 -12.89 4.99
N ILE A 64 -0.22 -12.47 5.14
CA ILE A 64 -1.38 -13.04 4.43
C ILE A 64 -1.93 -11.99 3.45
N HIS A 65 -2.35 -12.39 2.24
CA HIS A 65 -3.07 -11.46 1.36
C HIS A 65 -4.53 -11.34 1.76
N GLN A 66 -5.08 -10.14 1.62
CA GLN A 66 -6.51 -9.87 1.87
C GLN A 66 -7.44 -10.85 1.11
N ASP A 67 -7.02 -11.36 -0.06
CA ASP A 67 -7.79 -12.31 -0.87
C ASP A 67 -7.64 -13.78 -0.46
N GLU A 68 -6.62 -14.14 0.34
CA GLU A 68 -6.39 -15.52 0.82
C GLU A 68 -7.32 -15.88 2.01
N ASP A 69 -7.69 -14.89 2.84
CA ASP A 69 -8.54 -15.09 4.03
C ASP A 69 -10.04 -15.14 3.75
N ALA A 70 -10.50 -14.62 2.60
CA ALA A 70 -11.90 -14.78 2.19
C ALA A 70 -12.27 -16.27 1.98
N ALA A 71 -11.31 -17.08 1.54
CA ALA A 71 -11.48 -18.51 1.34
C ALA A 71 -11.34 -19.32 2.65
N ALA A 72 -10.46 -18.91 3.57
CA ALA A 72 -10.23 -19.61 4.83
C ALA A 72 -11.35 -19.38 5.87
N SER A 73 -11.80 -18.14 6.05
CA SER A 73 -12.87 -17.80 7.02
C SER A 73 -14.23 -18.40 6.65
N SER A 74 -14.49 -18.59 5.35
CA SER A 74 -15.70 -19.24 4.84
C SER A 74 -15.77 -20.73 5.21
N GLN A 75 -14.62 -21.42 5.28
CA GLN A 75 -14.57 -22.85 5.60
C GLN A 75 -14.65 -23.10 7.12
N GLU A 76 -14.03 -22.26 7.94
CA GLU A 76 -14.13 -22.36 9.41
C GLU A 76 -15.54 -22.04 9.93
N THR A 77 -16.25 -21.09 9.29
CA THR A 77 -17.64 -20.76 9.64
C THR A 77 -18.61 -21.89 9.29
N LEU A 78 -18.41 -22.59 8.17
CA LEU A 78 -19.23 -23.74 7.78
C LEU A 78 -19.01 -24.97 8.67
N LEU A 79 -17.78 -25.17 9.15
CA LEU A 79 -17.45 -26.28 10.06
C LEU A 79 -18.01 -26.04 11.48
N GLN A 80 -18.10 -24.78 11.93
CA GLN A 80 -18.72 -24.44 13.22
C GLN A 80 -20.24 -24.52 13.22
N LEU A 81 -20.90 -24.50 12.06
CA LEU A 81 -22.36 -24.62 11.93
C LEU A 81 -22.83 -26.10 11.83
N LEU A 82 -21.90 -27.05 11.64
CA LEU A 82 -22.16 -28.48 11.45
C LEU A 82 -21.90 -29.34 12.70
N VAL A 83 -21.60 -28.72 13.85
CA VAL A 83 -21.48 -29.35 15.18
C VAL A 83 -22.57 -28.79 16.09
#